data_AF-A0A2X3IMQ6-F1
#
_entry.id   AF-A0A2X3IMQ6-F1
#
_cell.length_a   1.000
_cell.length_b   1.000
_cell.length_c   1.000
_cell.angle_alpha   90.00
_cell.angle_beta   90.00
_cell.angle_gamma   90.00
#
_symmetry.space_group_name_H-M   'P 1'
#
loop_
_entity.id
_entity.type
_entity.pdbx_description
1 polymer ?
#
loop_
_entity_poly.entity_id
_entity_poly.type
_entity_poly.pdbx_seq_one_letter_code
_entity_poly.pdbx_strand_id
1 'polypeptide(L)'
;MPELSLKGAVLGIYDDAGNEVDRLTTDEKGAATSKYLDYGHYIGKELQAPEGYKLSDKTIDINITEDDKVYSYDFTNKVMKGRIQIVKVDSENEEKPVANAGFKVVAVNVNGIEPGTTVDKVKTDENGFAFTKDLRYGVYKFIEDETPEGYWASDKEYTININEDNKVYVKYVKNAPIQAKLRVVKIDSKDNKPLEGVKFQVRNTDTNKLVEFTNFVGIIPHKTTTLTTDKNGEIITPQHLAYGNYQLEEVKPKDGYISIKPIPFKIDENAALEDIKDLGTVYTIKVSNDRITSDMELLKVDSETKEPLADIEFKVTALDGLMKGQTWT
;
A
#
# COMPACT_ATOMS: atom_id res chain seq x y z
N MET A 1 32.79 -11.26 11.82
CA MET A 1 31.99 -11.97 10.81
C MET A 1 31.83 -13.39 11.30
N PRO A 2 30.62 -13.97 11.35
CA PRO A 2 30.50 -15.39 11.71
C PRO A 2 31.31 -16.23 10.72
N GLU A 3 32.04 -17.23 11.25
CA GLU A 3 32.87 -18.12 10.42
C GLU A 3 32.00 -18.90 9.45
N LEU A 4 32.47 -19.00 8.20
CA LEU A 4 31.81 -19.83 7.19
C LEU A 4 32.14 -21.28 7.45
N SER A 5 31.16 -22.05 7.88
CA SER A 5 31.32 -23.50 7.98
C SER A 5 31.11 -24.15 6.61
N LEU A 6 32.12 -24.93 6.19
CA LEU A 6 32.05 -25.87 5.06
C LEU A 6 31.97 -27.32 5.56
N LYS A 7 31.40 -27.52 6.76
CA LYS A 7 31.20 -28.85 7.33
C LYS A 7 30.36 -29.74 6.42
N GLY A 8 30.72 -31.01 6.36
CA GLY A 8 29.94 -32.04 5.66
C GLY A 8 30.19 -32.10 4.15
N ALA A 9 31.19 -31.40 3.62
CA ALA A 9 31.72 -31.70 2.28
C ALA A 9 32.28 -33.11 2.30
N VAL A 10 31.99 -33.91 1.27
CA VAL A 10 32.56 -35.25 1.11
C VAL A 10 33.59 -35.19 -0.01
N LEU A 11 34.85 -35.54 0.30
CA LEU A 11 35.96 -35.58 -0.63
C LEU A 11 36.38 -37.05 -0.84
N GLY A 12 36.67 -37.41 -2.08
CA GLY A 12 37.29 -38.70 -2.43
C GLY A 12 38.72 -38.49 -2.92
N ILE A 13 39.62 -39.39 -2.53
CA ILE A 13 41.00 -39.45 -3.02
C ILE A 13 41.13 -40.72 -3.87
N TYR A 14 41.67 -40.59 -5.07
CA TYR A 14 41.79 -41.66 -6.06
C TYR A 14 43.24 -41.85 -6.50
N ASP A 15 43.66 -43.08 -6.76
CA ASP A 15 44.94 -43.38 -7.40
C ASP A 15 44.86 -43.21 -8.94
N ASP A 16 46.01 -43.34 -9.63
CA ASP A 16 46.09 -43.25 -11.10
C ASP A 16 45.30 -44.36 -11.83
N ALA A 17 45.01 -45.47 -11.15
CA ALA A 17 44.17 -46.54 -11.68
C ALA A 17 42.67 -46.26 -11.50
N GLY A 18 42.31 -45.16 -10.81
CA GLY A 18 40.93 -44.74 -10.56
C GLY A 18 40.29 -45.41 -9.33
N ASN A 19 41.05 -46.10 -8.49
CA ASN A 19 40.53 -46.70 -7.27
C ASN A 19 40.42 -45.64 -6.17
N GLU A 20 39.30 -45.64 -5.44
CA GLU A 20 39.13 -44.78 -4.27
C GLU A 20 40.00 -45.30 -3.12
N VAL A 21 41.00 -44.51 -2.73
CA VAL A 21 41.93 -44.87 -1.65
C VAL A 21 41.49 -44.32 -0.31
N ASP A 22 40.76 -43.20 -0.29
CA ASP A 22 40.19 -42.64 0.94
C ASP A 22 38.96 -41.76 0.67
N ARG A 23 38.13 -41.60 1.69
CA ARG A 23 36.92 -40.76 1.66
C ARG A 23 36.82 -39.94 2.94
N LEU A 24 36.79 -38.63 2.78
CA LEU A 24 36.87 -37.67 3.87
C LEU A 24 35.59 -36.87 3.97
N THR A 25 35.20 -36.53 5.20
CA THR A 25 34.13 -35.58 5.47
C THR A 25 34.68 -34.42 6.29
N THR A 26 34.45 -33.19 5.84
CA THR A 26 34.93 -31.99 6.54
C THR A 26 34.21 -31.76 7.87
N ASP A 27 34.98 -31.34 8.87
CA ASP A 27 34.50 -31.01 10.22
C ASP A 27 33.91 -29.59 10.32
N GLU A 28 33.57 -29.14 11.53
CA GLU A 28 33.01 -27.80 11.79
C GLU A 28 33.88 -26.65 11.24
N LYS A 29 35.20 -26.86 11.19
CA LYS A 29 36.19 -25.89 10.70
C LYS A 29 36.46 -26.04 9.20
N GLY A 30 35.76 -26.95 8.52
CA GLY A 30 35.98 -27.26 7.12
C GLY A 30 37.22 -28.11 6.85
N ALA A 31 37.84 -28.71 7.89
CA ALA A 31 39.04 -29.51 7.75
C ALA A 31 38.71 -31.00 7.65
N ALA A 32 39.54 -31.75 6.93
CA ALA A 32 39.54 -33.21 6.95
C ALA A 32 40.97 -33.73 6.72
N THR A 33 41.31 -34.85 7.34
CA THR A 33 42.64 -35.47 7.23
C THR A 33 42.48 -36.90 6.75
N SER A 34 43.25 -37.27 5.73
CA SER A 34 43.26 -38.65 5.24
C SER A 34 43.95 -39.61 6.22
N LYS A 35 43.79 -40.90 5.95
CA LYS A 35 44.75 -41.89 6.44
C LYS A 35 46.15 -41.65 5.83
N TYR A 36 47.14 -42.38 6.30
CA TYR A 36 48.46 -42.41 5.66
C TYR A 36 48.35 -42.93 4.23
N LEU A 37 48.88 -42.15 3.28
CA LEU A 37 48.96 -42.50 1.87
C LEU A 37 50.41 -42.85 1.51
N ASP A 38 50.59 -43.86 0.69
CA ASP A 38 51.92 -44.27 0.21
C ASP A 38 52.51 -43.22 -0.75
N TYR A 39 53.81 -43.35 -1.04
CA TYR A 39 54.47 -42.55 -2.07
C TYR A 39 53.74 -42.71 -3.41
N GLY A 40 53.35 -41.60 -4.02
CA GLY A 40 52.65 -41.63 -5.30
C GLY A 40 51.88 -40.37 -5.65
N HIS A 41 51.22 -40.47 -6.81
CA HIS A 41 50.32 -39.46 -7.34
C HIS A 41 48.86 -39.88 -7.08
N TYR A 42 48.05 -38.92 -6.67
CA TYR A 42 46.63 -39.09 -6.36
C TYR A 42 45.82 -37.92 -6.88
N ILE A 43 44.53 -38.15 -7.10
CA ILE A 43 43.57 -37.14 -7.50
C ILE A 43 42.53 -36.96 -6.38
N GLY A 44 42.43 -35.76 -5.84
CA GLY A 44 41.37 -35.37 -4.93
C GLY A 44 40.17 -34.80 -5.68
N LYS A 45 38.95 -35.24 -5.34
CA LYS A 45 37.69 -34.77 -5.95
C LYS A 45 36.61 -34.57 -4.89
N GLU A 46 35.83 -33.50 -5.02
CA GLU A 46 34.62 -33.35 -4.21
C GLU A 46 33.48 -34.24 -4.76
N LEU A 47 32.88 -35.02 -3.87
CA LEU A 47 31.79 -35.96 -4.16
C LEU A 47 30.43 -35.41 -3.73
N GLN A 48 30.41 -34.59 -2.68
CA GLN A 48 29.22 -33.92 -2.17
C GLN A 48 29.59 -32.57 -1.59
N ALA A 49 28.88 -31.51 -1.98
CA ALA A 49 29.06 -30.19 -1.39
C ALA A 49 28.40 -30.07 -0.01
N PRO A 50 28.90 -29.17 0.85
CA PRO A 50 28.18 -28.74 2.04
C PRO A 50 26.81 -28.14 1.70
N GLU A 51 25.92 -28.14 2.69
CA GLU A 51 24.60 -27.53 2.53
C GLU A 51 24.71 -26.05 2.13
N GLY A 52 23.97 -25.67 1.08
CA GLY A 52 23.97 -24.31 0.55
C GLY A 52 25.16 -23.95 -0.35
N TYR A 53 25.98 -24.93 -0.72
CA TYR A 53 27.11 -24.76 -1.64
C TYR A 53 26.96 -25.62 -2.89
N LYS A 54 27.55 -25.15 -3.99
CA LYS A 54 27.59 -25.87 -5.26
C LYS A 54 28.68 -26.94 -5.21
N LEU A 55 28.37 -28.13 -5.73
CA LEU A 55 29.37 -29.17 -5.99
C LEU A 55 30.42 -28.63 -6.97
N SER A 56 31.68 -28.72 -6.56
CA SER A 56 32.83 -28.40 -7.40
C SER A 56 33.14 -29.58 -8.32
N ASP A 57 33.37 -29.28 -9.59
CA ASP A 57 33.88 -30.22 -10.60
C ASP A 57 35.41 -30.27 -10.64
N LYS A 58 36.08 -29.38 -9.91
CA LYS A 58 37.55 -29.31 -9.86
C LYS A 58 38.14 -30.55 -9.19
N THR A 59 39.20 -31.04 -9.80
CA THR A 59 40.12 -32.01 -9.21
C THR A 59 41.39 -31.32 -8.73
N ILE A 60 42.04 -31.90 -7.73
CA ILE A 60 43.33 -31.43 -7.21
C ILE A 60 44.34 -32.56 -7.32
N ASP A 61 45.50 -32.26 -7.91
CA ASP A 61 46.63 -33.20 -7.98
C ASP A 61 47.38 -33.22 -6.65
N ILE A 62 47.51 -34.42 -6.08
CA ILE A 62 48.14 -34.70 -4.79
C ILE A 62 49.38 -35.55 -5.06
N ASN A 63 50.55 -35.10 -4.59
CA ASN A 63 51.82 -35.78 -4.82
C ASN A 63 52.52 -36.02 -3.48
N ILE A 64 52.59 -37.28 -3.05
CA ILE A 64 53.23 -37.68 -1.81
C ILE A 64 54.65 -38.15 -2.13
N THR A 65 55.66 -37.37 -1.71
CA THR A 65 57.07 -37.60 -2.09
C THR A 65 58.04 -37.76 -0.94
N GLU A 66 57.64 -37.44 0.29
CA GLU A 66 58.51 -37.38 1.47
C GLU A 66 57.81 -38.05 2.66
N ASP A 67 58.59 -38.78 3.46
CA ASP A 67 58.13 -39.47 4.67
C ASP A 67 57.73 -38.47 5.77
N ASP A 68 56.65 -38.78 6.50
CA ASP A 68 56.08 -37.98 7.60
C ASP A 68 55.76 -36.49 7.30
N LYS A 69 55.82 -36.06 6.04
CA LYS A 69 55.47 -34.69 5.64
C LYS A 69 53.95 -34.54 5.48
N VAL A 70 53.39 -33.52 6.12
CA VAL A 70 51.98 -33.12 5.92
C VAL A 70 51.86 -32.26 4.67
N TYR A 71 51.11 -32.73 3.68
CA TYR A 71 50.73 -31.95 2.50
C TYR A 71 49.36 -31.31 2.74
N SER A 72 49.19 -30.05 2.38
CA SER A 72 47.94 -29.30 2.56
C SER A 72 47.41 -28.83 1.21
N TYR A 73 46.12 -29.05 0.98
CA TYR A 73 45.42 -28.73 -0.26
C TYR A 73 44.08 -28.07 0.07
N ASP A 74 43.74 -27.02 -0.67
CA ASP A 74 42.51 -26.26 -0.45
C ASP A 74 41.42 -26.66 -1.46
N PHE A 75 40.29 -27.13 -0.95
CA PHE A 75 39.05 -27.25 -1.73
C PHE A 75 38.17 -26.01 -1.50
N THR A 76 37.64 -25.46 -2.59
CA THR A 76 36.80 -24.26 -2.53
C THR A 76 35.42 -24.52 -3.13
N ASN A 77 34.36 -24.16 -2.41
CA ASN A 77 33.00 -24.17 -2.95
C ASN A 77 32.47 -22.77 -3.23
N LYS A 78 31.62 -22.67 -4.25
CA LYS A 78 30.80 -21.48 -4.48
C LYS A 78 29.50 -21.63 -3.72
N VAL A 79 29.18 -20.67 -2.86
CA VAL A 79 27.86 -20.63 -2.19
C VAL A 79 26.75 -20.49 -3.23
N MET A 80 25.66 -21.22 -3.06
CA MET A 80 24.46 -21.03 -3.86
C MET A 80 23.87 -19.64 -3.58
N LYS A 81 23.37 -18.98 -4.62
CA LYS A 81 22.70 -17.68 -4.50
C LYS A 81 21.38 -17.67 -5.25
N GLY A 82 20.46 -16.82 -4.80
CA GLY A 82 19.20 -16.56 -5.49
C GLY A 82 18.76 -15.12 -5.34
N ARG A 83 17.65 -14.76 -5.96
CA ARG A 83 17.06 -13.41 -5.87
C ARG A 83 15.60 -13.49 -5.48
N ILE A 84 15.10 -12.45 -4.83
CA ILE A 84 13.67 -12.28 -4.56
C ILE A 84 13.15 -11.25 -5.56
N GLN A 85 12.06 -11.60 -6.25
CA GLN A 85 11.25 -10.66 -7.01
C GLN A 85 9.99 -10.35 -6.21
N ILE A 86 9.81 -9.08 -5.87
CA ILE A 86 8.58 -8.57 -5.25
C ILE A 86 7.69 -8.04 -6.37
N VAL A 87 6.44 -8.48 -6.37
CA VAL A 87 5.38 -7.98 -7.25
C VAL A 87 4.36 -7.28 -6.39
N LYS A 88 4.32 -5.95 -6.47
CA LYS A 88 3.49 -5.10 -5.63
C LYS A 88 2.27 -4.61 -6.40
N VAL A 89 1.11 -4.94 -5.87
CA VAL A 89 -0.18 -4.62 -6.51
C VAL A 89 -1.17 -4.01 -5.51
N ASP A 90 -2.22 -3.40 -6.05
CA ASP A 90 -3.37 -2.89 -5.31
C ASP A 90 -4.25 -4.06 -4.84
N SER A 91 -4.74 -4.03 -3.60
CA SER A 91 -5.58 -5.14 -3.07
C SER A 91 -6.97 -5.19 -3.69
N GLU A 92 -7.48 -4.07 -4.17
CA GLU A 92 -8.81 -3.96 -4.79
C GLU A 92 -8.74 -4.16 -6.31
N ASN A 93 -7.55 -4.05 -6.91
CA ASN A 93 -7.29 -4.33 -8.31
C ASN A 93 -5.89 -4.91 -8.50
N GLU A 94 -5.78 -6.23 -8.53
CA GLU A 94 -4.48 -6.92 -8.63
C GLU A 94 -3.76 -6.71 -9.98
N GLU A 95 -4.44 -6.16 -11.00
CA GLU A 95 -3.82 -5.75 -12.26
C GLU A 95 -3.15 -4.38 -12.19
N LYS A 96 -3.45 -3.60 -11.14
CA LYS A 96 -2.87 -2.26 -10.93
C LYS A 96 -1.55 -2.39 -10.16
N PRO A 97 -0.40 -2.11 -10.81
CA PRO A 97 0.88 -2.13 -10.12
C PRO A 97 1.00 -0.96 -9.15
N VAL A 98 1.81 -1.14 -8.10
CA VAL A 98 2.08 -0.11 -7.10
C VAL A 98 3.57 0.18 -7.05
N ALA A 99 3.94 1.36 -7.56
CA ALA A 99 5.30 1.87 -7.60
C ALA A 99 5.72 2.49 -6.27
N ASN A 100 7.03 2.66 -6.10
CA ASN A 100 7.63 3.38 -4.97
C ASN A 100 7.38 2.78 -3.58
N ALA A 101 6.99 1.51 -3.48
CA ALA A 101 6.96 0.78 -2.21
C ALA A 101 8.38 0.31 -1.85
N GLY A 102 8.89 0.74 -0.69
CA GLY A 102 10.20 0.35 -0.18
C GLY A 102 10.13 -0.91 0.67
N PHE A 103 11.09 -1.81 0.47
CA PHE A 103 11.21 -3.06 1.21
C PHE A 103 12.60 -3.23 1.80
N LYS A 104 12.63 -3.63 3.07
CA LYS A 104 13.83 -4.05 3.78
C LYS A 104 13.93 -5.56 3.81
N VAL A 105 15.07 -6.11 3.38
CA VAL A 105 15.34 -7.55 3.44
C VAL A 105 16.31 -7.87 4.57
N VAL A 106 15.92 -8.78 5.44
CA VAL A 106 16.61 -9.10 6.69
C VAL A 106 16.96 -10.59 6.73
N ALA A 107 18.22 -10.90 7.03
CA ALA A 107 18.67 -12.27 7.23
C ALA A 107 18.05 -12.87 8.51
N VAL A 108 17.53 -14.08 8.42
CA VAL A 108 16.96 -14.82 9.57
C VAL A 108 17.86 -15.99 9.94
N ASN A 109 18.17 -16.85 8.98
CA ASN A 109 19.09 -17.97 9.15
C ASN A 109 19.89 -18.15 7.86
N VAL A 110 21.04 -17.49 7.78
CA VAL A 110 21.89 -17.46 6.59
C VAL A 110 23.33 -17.70 7.01
N ASN A 111 23.96 -18.72 6.46
CA ASN A 111 25.34 -19.06 6.80
C ASN A 111 26.29 -17.88 6.48
N GLY A 112 27.07 -17.46 7.48
CA GLY A 112 27.99 -16.32 7.39
C GLY A 112 27.34 -14.93 7.41
N ILE A 113 26.06 -14.81 7.78
CA ILE A 113 25.41 -13.51 8.04
C ILE A 113 24.73 -13.56 9.42
N GLU A 114 24.96 -12.54 10.24
CA GLU A 114 24.33 -12.43 11.54
C GLU A 114 22.80 -12.25 11.41
N PRO A 115 21.98 -13.04 12.12
CA PRO A 115 20.53 -12.86 12.13
C PRO A 115 20.11 -11.43 12.50
N GLY A 116 19.10 -10.90 11.82
CA GLY A 116 18.67 -9.50 11.99
C GLY A 116 19.43 -8.49 11.13
N THR A 117 20.52 -8.91 10.47
CA THR A 117 21.24 -8.04 9.53
C THR A 117 20.37 -7.68 8.34
N THR A 118 20.31 -6.37 8.05
CA THR A 118 19.67 -5.87 6.82
C THR A 118 20.63 -6.08 5.67
N VAL A 119 20.28 -7.00 4.77
CA VAL A 119 21.16 -7.37 3.67
C VAL A 119 20.86 -6.59 2.40
N ASP A 120 19.65 -6.07 2.24
CA ASP A 120 19.26 -5.30 1.07
C ASP A 120 18.09 -4.35 1.38
N LYS A 121 17.96 -3.31 0.56
CA LYS A 121 16.80 -2.43 0.50
C LYS A 121 16.42 -2.21 -0.96
N VAL A 122 15.18 -2.48 -1.30
CA VAL A 122 14.69 -2.41 -2.69
C VAL A 122 13.43 -1.58 -2.74
N LYS A 123 13.16 -0.96 -3.89
CA LYS A 123 11.98 -0.13 -4.11
C LYS A 123 11.30 -0.57 -5.40
N THR A 124 9.97 -0.60 -5.41
CA THR A 124 9.23 -1.01 -6.60
C THR A 124 9.29 0.05 -7.69
N ASP A 125 9.49 -0.40 -8.93
CA ASP A 125 9.48 0.43 -10.13
C ASP A 125 8.05 0.82 -10.54
N GLU A 126 7.92 1.54 -11.66
CA GLU A 126 6.63 1.98 -12.22
C GLU A 126 5.68 0.82 -12.55
N ASN A 127 6.20 -0.39 -12.78
CA ASN A 127 5.44 -1.60 -13.04
C ASN A 127 5.18 -2.42 -11.77
N GLY A 128 5.51 -1.89 -10.59
CA GLY A 128 5.30 -2.55 -9.31
C GLY A 128 6.29 -3.68 -9.02
N PHE A 129 7.42 -3.74 -9.74
CA PHE A 129 8.43 -4.79 -9.54
C PHE A 129 9.62 -4.28 -8.74
N ALA A 130 10.14 -5.11 -7.83
CA ALA A 130 11.44 -4.90 -7.21
C ALA A 130 12.24 -6.21 -7.19
N PHE A 131 13.55 -6.11 -7.37
CA PHE A 131 14.46 -7.25 -7.30
C PHE A 131 15.54 -6.99 -6.28
N THR A 132 15.84 -7.99 -5.45
CA THR A 132 17.03 -7.96 -4.60
C THR A 132 18.28 -8.17 -5.43
N LYS A 133 19.43 -7.80 -4.87
CA LYS A 133 20.71 -8.37 -5.30
C LYS A 133 20.74 -9.88 -5.08
N ASP A 134 21.80 -10.54 -5.54
CA ASP A 134 22.02 -11.95 -5.24
C ASP A 134 22.22 -12.15 -3.73
N LEU A 135 21.30 -12.89 -3.13
CA LEU A 135 21.28 -13.29 -1.74
C LEU A 135 21.82 -14.72 -1.61
N ARG A 136 22.55 -14.99 -0.52
CA ARG A 136 23.14 -16.33 -0.27
C ARG A 136 22.05 -17.33 0.08
N TYR A 137 22.35 -18.62 -0.04
CA TYR A 137 21.51 -19.68 0.51
C TYR A 137 21.12 -19.40 1.97
N GLY A 138 19.84 -19.55 2.28
CA GLY A 138 19.31 -19.39 3.63
C GLY A 138 17.95 -18.71 3.69
N VAL A 139 17.50 -18.47 4.92
CA VAL A 139 16.19 -17.92 5.23
C VAL A 139 16.27 -16.42 5.45
N TYR A 140 15.41 -15.69 4.75
CA TYR A 140 15.24 -14.25 4.84
C TYR A 140 13.80 -13.91 5.20
N LYS A 141 13.61 -12.73 5.75
CA LYS A 141 12.31 -12.06 5.77
C LYS A 141 12.42 -10.70 5.10
N PHE A 142 11.33 -10.24 4.50
CA PHE A 142 11.23 -8.87 4.02
C PHE A 142 9.92 -8.21 4.46
N ILE A 143 9.97 -6.91 4.66
CA ILE A 143 8.91 -6.05 5.22
C ILE A 143 8.86 -4.76 4.41
N GLU A 144 7.67 -4.23 4.20
CA GLU A 144 7.49 -2.88 3.65
C GLU A 144 7.97 -1.86 4.69
N ASP A 145 9.02 -1.10 4.38
CA ASP A 145 9.57 -0.06 5.26
C ASP A 145 9.31 1.36 4.75
N GLU A 146 8.86 1.51 3.49
CA GLU A 146 8.34 2.76 2.93
C GLU A 146 7.02 2.50 2.22
N THR A 147 5.93 2.96 2.81
CA THR A 147 4.59 2.81 2.21
C THR A 147 4.41 3.79 1.04
N PRO A 148 3.95 3.31 -0.13
CA PRO A 148 3.70 4.15 -1.28
C PRO A 148 2.52 5.11 -1.04
N GLU A 149 2.59 6.30 -1.64
CA GLU A 149 1.53 7.32 -1.55
C GLU A 149 0.17 6.76 -2.00
N GLY A 150 -0.89 7.10 -1.26
CA GLY A 150 -2.25 6.66 -1.57
C GLY A 150 -2.61 5.25 -1.11
N TYR A 151 -1.75 4.60 -0.31
CA TYR A 151 -2.00 3.27 0.24
C TYR A 151 -1.85 3.24 1.76
N TRP A 152 -2.60 2.33 2.40
CA TRP A 152 -2.40 2.04 3.82
C TRP A 152 -1.11 1.26 4.05
N ALA A 153 -0.39 1.64 5.10
CA ALA A 153 0.81 0.93 5.53
C ALA A 153 0.49 -0.51 5.97
N SER A 154 1.41 -1.42 5.71
CA SER A 154 1.31 -2.81 6.13
C SER A 154 2.54 -3.22 6.95
N ASP A 155 2.31 -3.85 8.10
CA ASP A 155 3.33 -4.42 8.97
C ASP A 155 3.62 -5.90 8.66
N LYS A 156 3.03 -6.42 7.58
CA LYS A 156 3.09 -7.85 7.24
C LYS A 156 4.52 -8.25 6.84
N GLU A 157 5.04 -9.26 7.54
CA GLU A 157 6.32 -9.88 7.21
C GLU A 157 6.16 -11.02 6.19
N TYR A 158 7.12 -11.15 5.28
CA TYR A 158 7.17 -12.21 4.28
C TYR A 158 8.47 -13.00 4.39
N THR A 159 8.38 -14.29 4.71
CA THR A 159 9.53 -15.20 4.79
C THR A 159 9.80 -15.89 3.45
N ILE A 160 11.06 -15.95 3.04
CA ILE A 160 11.54 -16.65 1.84
C ILE A 160 12.77 -17.49 2.20
N ASN A 161 12.81 -18.73 1.71
CA ASN A 161 13.98 -19.61 1.81
C ASN A 161 14.66 -19.71 0.44
N ILE A 162 15.89 -19.20 0.33
CA ILE A 162 16.73 -19.39 -0.85
C ILE A 162 17.46 -20.72 -0.71
N ASN A 163 17.04 -21.69 -1.51
CA ASN A 163 17.52 -23.07 -1.45
C ASN A 163 18.04 -23.63 -2.78
N GLU A 164 18.00 -22.86 -3.86
CA GLU A 164 18.47 -23.27 -5.19
C GLU A 164 19.33 -22.17 -5.82
N ASP A 165 20.38 -22.56 -6.55
CA ASP A 165 21.30 -21.64 -7.21
C ASP A 165 20.66 -20.96 -8.44
N ASN A 166 20.87 -19.65 -8.58
CA ASN A 166 20.33 -18.77 -9.62
C ASN A 166 18.80 -18.71 -9.72
N LYS A 167 18.07 -19.22 -8.72
CA LYS A 167 16.60 -19.17 -8.69
C LYS A 167 16.10 -17.77 -8.32
N VAL A 168 15.04 -17.34 -9.00
CA VAL A 168 14.26 -16.14 -8.65
C VAL A 168 13.00 -16.58 -7.93
N TYR A 169 12.82 -16.14 -6.69
CA TYR A 169 11.65 -16.40 -5.87
C TYR A 169 10.69 -15.23 -5.99
N VAL A 170 9.51 -15.46 -6.59
CA VAL A 170 8.50 -14.42 -6.81
C VAL A 170 7.54 -14.35 -5.64
N LYS A 171 7.26 -13.15 -5.13
CA LYS A 171 6.29 -12.92 -4.06
C LYS A 171 5.37 -11.75 -4.37
N TYR A 172 4.06 -12.02 -4.33
CA TYR A 172 3.02 -11.02 -4.47
C TYR A 172 2.73 -10.35 -3.12
N VAL A 173 2.71 -9.03 -3.12
CA VAL A 173 2.48 -8.16 -1.96
C VAL A 173 1.39 -7.17 -2.32
N LYS A 174 0.41 -6.98 -1.43
CA LYS A 174 -0.77 -6.13 -1.66
C LYS A 174 -0.85 -5.04 -0.61
N ASN A 175 -1.19 -3.81 -1.01
CA ASN A 175 -1.67 -2.78 -0.09
C ASN A 175 -3.09 -2.38 -0.44
N ALA A 176 -3.87 -2.07 0.58
CA ALA A 176 -5.17 -1.46 0.41
C ALA A 176 -5.01 0.02 0.02
N PRO A 177 -5.65 0.48 -1.06
CA PRO A 177 -5.65 1.89 -1.42
C PRO A 177 -6.46 2.70 -0.41
N ILE A 178 -6.04 3.93 -0.16
CA ILE A 178 -6.80 4.90 0.61
C ILE A 178 -7.91 5.43 -0.29
N GLN A 179 -9.15 5.16 0.07
CA GLN A 179 -10.34 5.58 -0.65
C GLN A 179 -11.55 5.58 0.26
N ALA A 180 -12.57 6.39 -0.03
CA ALA A 180 -13.78 6.45 0.78
C ALA A 180 -14.98 6.93 -0.04
N LYS A 181 -16.20 6.53 0.35
CA LYS A 181 -17.41 7.21 -0.15
C LYS A 181 -17.52 8.56 0.53
N LEU A 182 -17.95 9.58 -0.21
CA LEU A 182 -18.30 10.85 0.40
C LEU A 182 -19.76 10.79 0.85
N ARG A 183 -20.00 11.07 2.13
CA ARG A 183 -21.32 11.33 2.68
C ARG A 183 -21.49 12.83 2.95
N VAL A 184 -22.53 13.43 2.41
CA VAL A 184 -22.90 14.82 2.69
C VAL A 184 -24.19 14.83 3.49
N VAL A 185 -24.21 15.56 4.61
CA VAL A 185 -25.41 15.79 5.40
C VAL A 185 -25.78 17.26 5.29
N LYS A 186 -26.89 17.55 4.61
CA LYS A 186 -27.33 18.89 4.27
C LYS A 186 -28.51 19.35 5.11
N ILE A 187 -28.29 20.42 5.86
CA ILE A 187 -29.28 20.96 6.82
C ILE A 187 -29.52 22.46 6.65
N ASP A 188 -30.60 22.92 7.26
CA ASP A 188 -30.89 24.33 7.56
C ASP A 188 -30.05 24.76 8.77
N SER A 189 -29.35 25.90 8.69
CA SER A 189 -28.50 26.37 9.78
C SER A 189 -29.25 26.80 11.04
N LYS A 190 -30.53 27.17 10.92
CA LYS A 190 -31.32 27.74 12.02
C LYS A 190 -31.97 26.65 12.88
N ASP A 191 -32.52 25.61 12.25
CA ASP A 191 -33.26 24.55 12.96
C ASP A 191 -32.76 23.13 12.70
N ASN A 192 -31.62 22.97 12.01
CA ASN A 192 -30.98 21.70 11.67
C ASN A 192 -31.89 20.73 10.89
N LYS A 193 -32.98 21.21 10.30
CA LYS A 193 -33.84 20.36 9.47
C LYS A 193 -33.13 19.94 8.18
N PRO A 194 -33.36 18.70 7.70
CA PRO A 194 -32.76 18.23 6.47
C PRO A 194 -33.28 18.99 5.25
N LEU A 195 -32.38 19.24 4.29
CA LEU A 195 -32.72 19.90 3.03
C LEU A 195 -32.65 18.93 1.86
N GLU A 196 -33.81 18.39 1.48
CA GLU A 196 -33.99 17.57 0.27
C GLU A 196 -33.88 18.39 -1.02
N GLY A 197 -33.31 17.79 -2.06
CA GLY A 197 -33.29 18.33 -3.43
C GLY A 197 -32.13 19.27 -3.74
N VAL A 198 -31.20 19.47 -2.81
CA VAL A 198 -30.00 20.31 -3.02
C VAL A 198 -29.00 19.55 -3.87
N LYS A 199 -28.48 20.21 -4.90
CA LYS A 199 -27.57 19.60 -5.88
C LYS A 199 -26.12 19.94 -5.57
N PHE A 200 -25.27 18.91 -5.57
CA PHE A 200 -23.84 19.01 -5.35
C PHE A 200 -23.04 18.39 -6.50
N GLN A 201 -21.82 18.88 -6.67
CA GLN A 201 -20.78 18.28 -7.51
C GLN A 201 -19.50 18.13 -6.70
N VAL A 202 -18.67 17.15 -7.07
CA VAL A 202 -17.34 16.97 -6.48
C VAL A 202 -16.31 17.28 -7.56
N ARG A 203 -15.35 18.16 -7.27
CA ARG A 203 -14.21 18.45 -8.15
C ARG A 203 -12.95 17.88 -7.52
N ASN A 204 -12.19 17.10 -8.27
CA ASN A 204 -10.82 16.75 -7.92
C ASN A 204 -9.93 17.96 -8.25
N THR A 205 -9.30 18.55 -7.25
CA THR A 205 -8.53 19.79 -7.40
C THR A 205 -7.11 19.55 -7.92
N ASP A 206 -6.59 18.33 -7.79
CA ASP A 206 -5.29 17.94 -8.38
C ASP A 206 -5.34 17.93 -9.91
N THR A 207 -6.45 17.45 -10.47
CA THR A 207 -6.69 17.35 -11.92
C THR A 207 -7.57 18.47 -12.47
N ASN A 208 -8.17 19.28 -11.59
CA ASN A 208 -9.17 20.31 -11.88
C ASN A 208 -10.41 19.78 -12.66
N LYS A 209 -10.76 18.50 -12.52
CA LYS A 209 -11.89 17.87 -13.19
C LYS A 209 -13.02 17.55 -12.21
N LEU A 210 -14.26 17.62 -12.70
CA LEU A 210 -15.40 17.06 -11.97
C LEU A 210 -15.26 15.54 -11.90
N VAL A 211 -15.56 14.99 -10.72
CA VAL A 211 -15.65 13.54 -10.52
C VAL A 211 -16.91 13.05 -11.20
N GLU A 212 -16.75 12.05 -12.05
CA GLU A 212 -17.84 11.40 -12.77
C GLU A 212 -18.18 10.08 -12.08
N PHE A 213 -19.43 9.96 -11.65
CA PHE A 213 -19.99 8.76 -11.04
C PHE A 213 -20.78 7.97 -12.06
N THR A 214 -20.83 6.64 -11.89
CA THR A 214 -21.62 5.75 -12.76
C THR A 214 -22.75 5.13 -11.97
N ASN A 215 -23.99 5.47 -12.31
CA ASN A 215 -25.18 4.79 -11.82
C ASN A 215 -25.61 3.71 -12.81
N PHE A 216 -26.35 2.71 -12.35
CA PHE A 216 -26.85 1.64 -13.22
C PHE A 216 -28.37 1.64 -13.22
N VAL A 217 -28.96 1.62 -14.43
CA VAL A 217 -30.38 1.33 -14.65
C VAL A 217 -30.44 -0.06 -15.27
N GLY A 218 -30.69 -1.08 -14.45
CA GLY A 218 -30.42 -2.47 -14.84
C GLY A 218 -28.92 -2.67 -15.06
N ILE A 219 -28.52 -3.13 -16.25
CA ILE A 219 -27.11 -3.26 -16.66
C ILE A 219 -26.55 -2.02 -17.40
N ILE A 220 -27.38 -0.99 -17.63
CA ILE A 220 -27.01 0.16 -18.46
C ILE A 220 -26.33 1.23 -17.58
N PRO A 221 -25.04 1.54 -17.82
CA PRO A 221 -24.32 2.57 -17.07
C PRO A 221 -24.79 3.97 -17.50
N HIS A 222 -25.08 4.82 -16.53
CA HIS A 222 -25.45 6.22 -16.68
C HIS A 222 -24.48 7.08 -15.88
N LYS A 223 -23.75 7.94 -16.58
CA LYS A 223 -22.76 8.80 -15.95
C LYS A 223 -23.39 10.07 -15.41
N THR A 224 -22.96 10.52 -14.24
CA THR A 224 -23.39 11.79 -13.64
C THR A 224 -22.26 12.45 -12.89
N THR A 225 -22.21 13.78 -12.91
CA THR A 225 -21.34 14.58 -12.04
C THR A 225 -22.12 15.24 -10.90
N THR A 226 -23.45 15.24 -10.98
CA THR A 226 -24.33 15.89 -10.02
C THR A 226 -25.02 14.86 -9.13
N LEU A 227 -24.96 15.13 -7.83
CA LEU A 227 -25.58 14.38 -6.76
C LEU A 227 -26.68 15.25 -6.15
N THR A 228 -27.77 14.65 -5.68
CA THR A 228 -28.92 15.38 -5.10
C THR A 228 -29.24 14.82 -3.73
N THR A 229 -29.45 15.69 -2.75
CA THR A 229 -29.82 15.27 -1.39
C THR A 229 -31.20 14.63 -1.36
N ASP A 230 -31.32 13.53 -0.63
CA ASP A 230 -32.57 12.80 -0.44
C ASP A 230 -33.48 13.47 0.61
N LYS A 231 -34.59 12.80 0.97
CA LYS A 231 -35.56 13.26 1.97
C LYS A 231 -34.96 13.51 3.35
N ASN A 232 -33.86 12.84 3.67
CA ASN A 232 -33.12 13.02 4.93
C ASN A 232 -32.02 14.07 4.80
N GLY A 233 -31.93 14.76 3.65
CA GLY A 233 -30.90 15.76 3.38
C GLY A 233 -29.54 15.12 3.11
N GLU A 234 -29.48 13.84 2.75
CA GLU A 234 -28.22 13.11 2.63
C GLU A 234 -27.84 12.80 1.18
N ILE A 235 -26.53 12.73 0.94
CA ILE A 235 -25.91 12.17 -0.27
C ILE A 235 -24.87 11.16 0.19
N ILE A 236 -24.80 10.01 -0.48
CA ILE A 236 -23.66 9.10 -0.41
C ILE A 236 -23.20 8.85 -1.85
N THR A 237 -21.90 8.98 -2.13
CA THR A 237 -21.39 8.70 -3.48
C THR A 237 -21.54 7.21 -3.83
N PRO A 238 -21.93 6.89 -5.07
CA PRO A 238 -22.12 5.49 -5.48
C PRO A 238 -20.79 4.73 -5.62
N GLN A 239 -19.70 5.45 -5.89
CA GLN A 239 -18.33 4.91 -5.90
C GLN A 239 -17.46 5.62 -4.85
N HIS A 240 -16.34 4.99 -4.50
CA HIS A 240 -15.29 5.61 -3.70
C HIS A 240 -14.61 6.75 -4.46
N LEU A 241 -14.27 7.80 -3.72
CA LEU A 241 -13.24 8.76 -4.10
C LEU A 241 -11.89 8.17 -3.71
N ALA A 242 -10.94 8.17 -4.65
CA ALA A 242 -9.57 7.74 -4.39
C ALA A 242 -8.81 8.79 -3.56
N TYR A 243 -7.62 8.43 -3.06
CA TYR A 243 -6.65 9.36 -2.49
C TYR A 243 -6.51 10.63 -3.35
N GLY A 244 -6.55 11.79 -2.72
CA GLY A 244 -6.36 13.06 -3.40
C GLY A 244 -7.10 14.24 -2.77
N ASN A 245 -6.96 15.40 -3.41
CA ASN A 245 -7.56 16.66 -2.99
C ASN A 245 -8.83 16.94 -3.78
N TYR A 246 -9.87 17.39 -3.06
CA TYR A 246 -11.19 17.62 -3.63
C TYR A 246 -11.82 18.89 -3.09
N GLN A 247 -12.88 19.33 -3.76
CA GLN A 247 -13.83 20.30 -3.20
C GLN A 247 -15.26 19.88 -3.54
N LEU A 248 -16.15 20.08 -2.56
CA LEU A 248 -17.58 19.92 -2.69
C LEU A 248 -18.20 21.26 -3.10
N GLU A 249 -18.89 21.27 -4.24
CA GLU A 249 -19.50 22.45 -4.84
C GLU A 249 -21.03 22.33 -4.79
N GLU A 250 -21.69 23.29 -4.15
CA GLU A 250 -23.14 23.45 -4.28
C GLU A 250 -23.44 24.03 -5.67
N VAL A 251 -24.24 23.32 -6.47
CA VAL A 251 -24.58 23.76 -7.83
C VAL A 251 -25.54 24.96 -7.78
N LYS A 252 -26.54 24.85 -6.91
CA LYS A 252 -27.52 25.89 -6.63
C LYS A 252 -28.14 25.64 -5.25
N PRO A 253 -28.31 26.68 -4.41
CA PRO A 253 -29.05 26.52 -3.17
C PRO A 253 -30.52 26.22 -3.46
N LYS A 254 -31.20 25.63 -2.47
CA LYS A 254 -32.65 25.51 -2.47
C LYS A 254 -33.29 26.90 -2.37
N ASP A 255 -34.45 27.09 -3.00
CA ASP A 255 -35.14 28.38 -2.94
C ASP A 255 -35.39 28.80 -1.47
N GLY A 256 -35.12 30.06 -1.17
CA GLY A 256 -35.16 30.60 0.20
C GLY A 256 -33.86 30.45 1.00
N TYR A 257 -32.79 29.91 0.40
CA TYR A 257 -31.48 29.72 1.05
C TYR A 257 -30.34 30.44 0.32
N ILE A 258 -29.34 30.85 1.09
CA ILE A 258 -28.11 31.48 0.62
C ILE A 258 -27.12 30.39 0.16
N SER A 259 -26.50 30.60 -1.01
CA SER A 259 -25.52 29.65 -1.52
C SER A 259 -24.22 29.68 -0.71
N ILE A 260 -23.55 28.55 -0.63
CA ILE A 260 -22.26 28.42 0.05
C ILE A 260 -21.08 28.46 -0.91
N LYS A 261 -19.91 28.85 -0.38
CA LYS A 261 -18.64 28.68 -1.09
C LYS A 261 -18.27 27.19 -1.17
N PRO A 262 -17.48 26.78 -2.19
CA PRO A 262 -16.95 25.41 -2.26
C PRO A 262 -16.21 25.01 -0.98
N ILE A 263 -16.41 23.77 -0.55
CA ILE A 263 -15.83 23.23 0.68
C ILE A 263 -14.68 22.30 0.29
N PRO A 264 -13.41 22.67 0.55
CA PRO A 264 -12.28 21.79 0.28
C PRO A 264 -12.25 20.61 1.27
N PHE A 265 -11.84 19.44 0.79
CA PHE A 265 -11.59 18.27 1.62
C PHE A 265 -10.54 17.36 0.96
N LYS A 266 -9.96 16.46 1.74
CA LYS A 266 -8.92 15.54 1.27
C LYS A 266 -9.25 14.11 1.68
N ILE A 267 -8.98 13.16 0.78
CA ILE A 267 -8.97 11.74 1.08
C ILE A 267 -7.51 11.33 1.19
N ASP A 268 -7.02 11.15 2.41
CA ASP A 268 -5.65 10.75 2.72
C ASP A 268 -5.58 9.95 4.02
N GLU A 269 -4.37 9.59 4.46
CA GLU A 269 -4.13 8.80 5.66
C GLU A 269 -4.54 9.49 6.96
N ASN A 270 -4.75 10.82 6.93
CA ASN A 270 -5.13 11.63 8.08
C ASN A 270 -6.63 12.00 8.07
N ALA A 271 -7.36 11.64 7.00
CA ALA A 271 -8.78 11.90 6.90
C ALA A 271 -9.55 11.17 8.01
N ALA A 272 -10.53 11.85 8.61
CA ALA A 272 -11.43 11.26 9.59
C ALA A 272 -12.44 10.33 8.90
N LEU A 273 -11.98 9.13 8.56
CA LEU A 273 -12.77 8.10 7.89
C LEU A 273 -13.52 7.24 8.92
N GLU A 274 -14.76 6.90 8.59
CA GLU A 274 -15.61 6.04 9.41
C GLU A 274 -15.98 4.79 8.61
N ASP A 275 -15.79 3.61 9.18
CA ASP A 275 -16.32 2.37 8.60
C ASP A 275 -17.77 2.18 9.03
N ILE A 276 -18.68 2.36 8.09
CA ILE A 276 -20.11 2.15 8.31
C ILE A 276 -20.48 0.78 7.74
N LYS A 277 -21.09 -0.05 8.60
CA LYS A 277 -21.55 -1.39 8.21
C LYS A 277 -22.38 -1.31 6.92
N ASP A 278 -22.11 -2.22 5.99
CA ASP A 278 -22.76 -2.34 4.67
C ASP A 278 -22.47 -1.20 3.67
N LEU A 279 -21.96 -0.05 4.12
CA LEU A 279 -21.58 1.08 3.26
C LEU A 279 -20.08 1.12 2.95
N GLY A 280 -19.24 0.59 3.85
CA GLY A 280 -17.78 0.63 3.78
C GLY A 280 -17.21 1.90 4.43
N THR A 281 -16.00 2.27 4.00
CA THR A 281 -15.29 3.46 4.49
C THR A 281 -15.90 4.74 3.94
N VAL A 282 -16.25 5.67 4.83
CA VAL A 282 -16.98 6.91 4.52
C VAL A 282 -16.26 8.12 5.09
N TYR A 283 -16.18 9.19 4.30
CA TYR A 283 -15.82 10.53 4.76
C TYR A 283 -17.08 11.40 4.83
N THR A 284 -17.41 11.94 6.00
CA THR A 284 -18.64 12.71 6.20
C THR A 284 -18.38 14.22 6.25
N ILE A 285 -19.11 14.98 5.42
CA ILE A 285 -19.17 16.45 5.47
C ILE A 285 -20.57 16.89 5.88
N LYS A 286 -20.66 17.68 6.96
CA LYS A 286 -21.90 18.36 7.35
C LYS A 286 -21.92 19.75 6.73
N VAL A 287 -23.02 20.08 6.06
CA VAL A 287 -23.17 21.31 5.30
C VAL A 287 -24.49 21.97 5.68
N SER A 288 -24.45 23.25 6.02
CA SER A 288 -25.65 24.06 6.29
C SER A 288 -25.82 25.16 5.24
N ASN A 289 -27.06 25.57 4.96
CA ASN A 289 -27.31 26.86 4.30
C ASN A 289 -28.05 27.75 5.29
N ASP A 290 -27.74 29.04 5.22
CA ASP A 290 -28.53 30.08 5.88
C ASP A 290 -29.78 30.40 5.06
N ARG A 291 -30.87 30.73 5.76
CA ARG A 291 -32.09 31.23 5.13
C ARG A 291 -31.84 32.63 4.60
N ILE A 292 -32.45 32.96 3.47
CA ILE A 292 -32.55 34.36 3.02
C ILE A 292 -33.51 35.07 3.98
N THR A 293 -33.02 36.12 4.64
CA THR A 293 -33.82 36.96 5.53
C THR A 293 -33.56 38.42 5.19
N SER A 294 -34.59 39.25 5.32
CA SER A 294 -34.51 40.70 5.18
C SER A 294 -35.52 41.33 6.12
N ASP A 295 -35.25 42.57 6.49
CA ASP A 295 -36.23 43.41 7.16
C ASP A 295 -37.22 43.97 6.12
N MET A 296 -38.43 44.28 6.59
CA MET A 296 -39.48 44.95 5.83
C MET A 296 -39.95 46.16 6.63
N GLU A 297 -40.00 47.31 5.98
CA GLU A 297 -40.51 48.56 6.57
C GLU A 297 -41.85 48.93 5.91
N LEU A 298 -42.86 49.21 6.73
CA LEU A 298 -44.19 49.62 6.28
C LEU A 298 -44.49 51.02 6.80
N LEU A 299 -44.68 51.98 5.89
CA LEU A 299 -45.04 53.35 6.22
C LEU A 299 -46.48 53.62 5.79
N LYS A 300 -47.39 53.89 6.74
CA LYS A 300 -48.73 54.39 6.42
C LYS A 300 -48.66 55.89 6.22
N VAL A 301 -49.05 56.37 5.04
CA VAL A 301 -49.18 57.80 4.75
C VAL A 301 -50.62 58.18 4.44
N ASP A 302 -50.93 59.45 4.63
CA ASP A 302 -52.14 60.08 4.10
C ASP A 302 -52.08 60.19 2.56
N SER A 303 -53.22 60.03 1.89
CA SER A 303 -53.27 60.05 0.43
C SER A 303 -53.06 61.43 -0.18
N GLU A 304 -53.43 62.50 0.51
CA GLU A 304 -53.37 63.87 0.03
C GLU A 304 -52.07 64.56 0.48
N THR A 305 -51.78 64.52 1.79
CA THR A 305 -50.65 65.27 2.38
C THR A 305 -49.32 64.53 2.25
N LYS A 306 -49.35 63.20 2.05
CA LYS A 306 -48.19 62.30 2.10
C LYS A 306 -47.49 62.22 3.46
N GLU A 307 -48.06 62.81 4.50
CA GLU A 307 -47.52 62.75 5.86
C GLU A 307 -47.75 61.37 6.51
N PRO A 308 -46.85 60.89 7.38
CA PRO A 308 -47.01 59.65 8.14
C PRO A 308 -48.21 59.67 9.10
N LEU A 309 -48.90 58.54 9.23
CA LEU A 309 -49.95 58.32 10.23
C LEU A 309 -49.39 57.56 11.44
N ALA A 310 -49.62 58.09 12.64
CA ALA A 310 -49.24 57.46 13.91
C ALA A 310 -50.28 56.44 14.40
N ASP A 311 -49.86 55.55 15.31
CA ASP A 311 -50.71 54.58 16.01
C ASP A 311 -51.46 53.59 15.10
N ILE A 312 -50.84 53.23 13.96
CA ILE A 312 -51.36 52.23 13.03
C ILE A 312 -50.70 50.88 13.29
N GLU A 313 -51.52 49.85 13.55
CA GLU A 313 -51.07 48.46 13.62
C GLU A 313 -51.21 47.77 12.25
N PHE A 314 -50.19 47.01 11.86
CA PHE A 314 -50.19 46.23 10.63
C PHE A 314 -50.22 44.75 10.95
N LYS A 315 -51.15 44.01 10.35
CA LYS A 315 -51.13 42.54 10.38
C LYS A 315 -50.51 42.00 9.10
N VAL A 316 -49.43 41.24 9.23
CA VAL A 316 -48.69 40.63 8.11
C VAL A 316 -48.81 39.12 8.19
N THR A 317 -49.17 38.46 7.09
CA THR A 317 -49.24 36.99 6.99
C THR A 317 -48.36 36.50 5.84
N ALA A 318 -47.50 35.53 6.10
CA ALA A 318 -46.69 34.90 5.06
C ALA A 318 -47.56 33.96 4.20
N LEU A 319 -47.71 34.28 2.91
CA LEU A 319 -48.53 33.49 1.97
C LEU A 319 -47.79 32.29 1.39
N ASP A 320 -46.46 32.34 1.38
CA ASP A 320 -45.56 31.33 0.85
C ASP A 320 -44.23 31.26 1.63
N GLY A 321 -43.26 30.52 1.09
CA GLY A 321 -41.92 30.39 1.66
C GLY A 321 -41.84 29.58 2.96
N LEU A 322 -40.71 29.72 3.66
CA LEU A 322 -40.38 28.93 4.85
C LEU A 322 -41.26 29.25 6.08
N MET A 323 -41.93 30.40 6.08
CA MET A 323 -42.83 30.84 7.16
C MET A 323 -44.30 30.80 6.76
N LYS A 324 -44.66 30.14 5.65
CA LYS A 324 -46.04 30.08 5.14
C LYS A 324 -47.06 29.80 6.25
N GLY A 325 -48.08 30.66 6.33
CA GLY A 325 -49.17 30.58 7.30
C GLY A 325 -48.89 31.27 8.64
N GLN A 326 -47.66 31.70 8.91
CA GLN A 326 -47.34 32.50 10.09
C GLN A 326 -47.85 33.94 9.93
N THR A 327 -48.24 34.56 11.05
CA THR A 327 -48.81 35.90 11.09
C THR A 327 -48.20 36.70 12.23
N TRP A 328 -47.90 37.97 11.96
CA TRP A 328 -47.35 38.96 12.90
C TRP A 328 -48.27 40.19 12.92
N THR A 329 -48.30 40.88 14.06
CA THR A 329 -49.08 42.10 14.33
C THR A 329 -48.18 43.15 14.95
#